data_AF-A0A7X4HWC9-F1
#
_entry.id   AF-A0A7X4HWC9-F1
#
_cell.length_a   1.000
_cell.length_b   1.000
_cell.length_c   1.000
_cell.angle_alpha   90.00
_cell.angle_beta   90.00
_cell.angle_gamma   90.00
#
_symmetry.space_group_name_H-M   'P 1'
#
loop_
_entity.id
_entity.type
_entity.pdbx_description
1 polymer ?
#
loop_
_entity_poly.entity_id
_entity_poly.type
_entity_poly.pdbx_seq_one_letter_code
_entity_poly.pdbx_strand_id
1 'polypeptide(L)' 'MAVLLAEDRRTREIAVTTGRGYSTVRTHLERIFAKLAVSRQLEVAQLVVALSSPPVPRK' A
#
# COMPACT_ATOMS: atom_id res chain seq x y z
N MET A 1 0.42 -5.94 -2.69
CA MET A 1 0.28 -4.59 -3.31
C MET A 1 0.45 -3.49 -2.27
N ALA A 2 -0.30 -3.50 -1.16
CA ALA A 2 -0.15 -2.51 -0.09
C ALA A 2 1.26 -2.47 0.53
N VAL A 3 1.93 -3.62 0.68
CA VAL A 3 3.33 -3.69 1.17
C VAL A 3 4.31 -3.00 0.23
N LEU A 4 4.22 -3.25 -1.09
CA LEU A 4 5.08 -2.60 -2.08
C LEU A 4 4.84 -1.08 -2.15
N LEU A 5 3.60 -0.63 -1.91
CA LEU A 5 3.27 0.78 -1.76
C LEU A 5 3.97 1.41 -0.54
N ALA A 6 4.14 0.65 0.55
CA ALA A 6 4.81 1.09 1.76
C ALA A 6 6.34 1.19 1.61
N GLU A 7 6.90 0.51 0.60
CA GLU A 7 8.32 0.56 0.22
C GLU A 7 8.64 1.69 -0.79
N ASP A 8 7.78 2.71 -0.87
CA ASP A 8 7.89 3.84 -1.81
C ASP A 8 7.91 3.47 -3.31
N ARG A 9 7.46 2.25 -3.67
CA ARG A 9 7.40 1.82 -5.07
C ARG A 9 6.32 2.60 -5.82
N ARG A 10 6.65 3.02 -7.05
CA ARG A 10 5.67 3.62 -7.96
C ARG A 10 4.72 2.55 -8.50
N THR A 11 3.47 2.91 -8.82
CA THR A 11 2.47 1.98 -9.38
C THR A 11 2.97 1.18 -10.59
N ARG A 12 3.84 1.76 -11.42
CA ARG A 12 4.49 1.06 -12.54
C ARG A 12 5.47 -0.03 -12.08
N GLU A 13 6.24 0.22 -11.04
CA GLU A 13 7.16 -0.76 -10.46
C GLU A 13 6.40 -1.88 -9.76
N ILE A 14 5.27 -1.56 -9.12
CA ILE A 14 4.36 -2.56 -8.53
C ILE A 14 3.79 -3.45 -9.63
N ALA A 15 3.39 -2.88 -10.77
CA ALA A 15 2.91 -3.65 -11.92
C ALA A 15 3.96 -4.64 -12.44
N VAL A 16 5.20 -4.17 -12.63
CA VAL A 16 6.33 -5.04 -13.03
C VAL A 16 6.60 -6.12 -11.97
N THR A 17 6.72 -5.74 -10.70
CA THR A 17 7.05 -6.64 -9.59
C THR A 17 5.97 -7.71 -9.37
N THR A 18 4.71 -7.37 -9.60
CA THR A 18 3.59 -8.30 -9.43
C THR A 18 3.19 -9.04 -10.71
N GLY A 19 3.85 -8.76 -11.85
CA GLY A 19 3.50 -9.33 -13.15
C GLY A 19 2.09 -8.97 -13.62
N ARG A 20 1.55 -7.82 -13.19
CA ARG A 20 0.17 -7.39 -13.51
C ARG A 20 0.15 -6.14 -14.38
N GLY A 21 -0.93 -5.98 -15.13
CA GLY A 21 -1.19 -4.77 -15.91
C GLY A 21 -1.32 -3.53 -15.03
N TYR A 22 -0.80 -2.39 -15.51
CA TYR A 22 -0.84 -1.11 -14.79
C TYR A 22 -2.26 -0.72 -14.35
N SER A 23 -3.24 -0.86 -15.25
CA SER A 23 -4.66 -0.60 -14.97
C SER A 23 -5.19 -1.49 -13.86
N THR A 24 -4.84 -2.78 -13.87
CA THR A 24 -5.21 -3.73 -12.81
C THR A 24 -4.65 -3.32 -11.47
N VAL A 25 -3.37 -2.94 -11.41
CA VAL A 25 -2.75 -2.44 -10.17
C VAL A 25 -3.47 -1.19 -9.70
N ARG A 26 -3.69 -0.21 -10.57
CA ARG A 26 -4.41 1.03 -10.23
C ARG A 26 -5.79 0.74 -9.63
N THR A 27 -6.61 -0.11 -10.25
CA THR A 27 -7.93 -0.49 -9.71
C THR A 27 -7.82 -1.16 -8.35
N HIS A 28 -6.79 -2.00 -8.13
CA HIS A 28 -6.57 -2.60 -6.82
C HIS A 28 -6.19 -1.56 -5.77
N LEU A 29 -5.36 -0.58 -6.12
CA LEU A 29 -4.99 0.51 -5.22
C LEU A 29 -6.18 1.39 -4.87
N GLU A 30 -7.00 1.79 -5.85
CA GLU A 30 -8.22 2.55 -5.63
C GLU A 30 -9.18 1.83 -4.68
N ARG A 31 -9.35 0.50 -4.85
CA ARG A 31 -10.17 -0.32 -3.94
C ARG A 31 -9.58 -0.41 -2.54
N ILE A 32 -8.25 -0.49 -2.41
CA ILE A 32 -7.58 -0.49 -1.10
C ILE A 32 -7.76 0.86 -0.42
N PHE A 33 -7.59 1.97 -1.15
CA PHE A 33 -7.79 3.32 -0.64
C PHE A 33 -9.23 3.53 -0.17
N ALA A 34 -10.22 3.10 -0.96
CA ALA A 34 -11.62 3.16 -0.59
C ALA A 34 -11.93 2.33 0.66
N LYS A 35 -11.38 1.11 0.78
CA LYS A 35 -11.59 0.25 1.95
C LYS A 35 -10.97 0.79 3.23
N LEU A 36 -9.84 1.48 3.11
CA LEU A 36 -9.11 2.06 4.24
C LEU A 36 -9.56 3.51 4.54
N ALA A 37 -10.50 4.06 3.77
CA ALA A 37 -10.94 5.46 3.84
C ALA A 37 -9.78 6.47 3.78
N VAL A 38 -8.73 6.14 3.03
CA VAL A 38 -7.52 6.96 2.87
C VAL A 38 -7.47 7.57 1.48
N SER A 39 -6.94 8.78 1.40
CA SER A 39 -6.87 9.53 0.14
C SER A 39 -5.46 9.57 -0.42
N ARG A 40 -4.45 9.28 0.41
CA ARG A 40 -3.03 9.39 0.05
C ARG A 40 -2.33 8.05 0.19
N GLN A 41 -1.48 7.76 -0.79
CA GLN A 41 -0.57 6.61 -0.77
C GLN A 41 0.28 6.53 0.52
N LEU A 42 0.68 7.70 1.04
CA LEU A 42 1.43 7.79 2.30
C LEU A 42 0.63 7.27 3.51
N GLU A 43 -0.68 7.45 3.55
CA GLU A 43 -1.53 6.96 4.65
C GLU A 43 -1.60 5.43 4.65
N VAL A 44 -1.67 4.81 3.46
CA VAL A 44 -1.55 3.34 3.33
C VAL A 44 -0.19 2.85 3.79
N ALA A 45 0.89 3.54 3.40
CA ALA A 45 2.23 3.19 3.84
C ALA A 45 2.35 3.21 5.37
N GLN A 46 1.84 4.26 6.03
CA GLN A 46 1.82 4.38 7.48
C GLN A 46 1.01 3.27 8.15
N LEU A 47 -0.18 2.94 7.62
CA LEU A 47 -1.01 1.85 8.14
C LEU A 47 -0.31 0.49 8.02
N VAL A 48 0.34 0.23 6.89
CA VAL A 48 1.09 -1.02 6.68
C VAL A 48 2.27 -1.10 7.65
N VAL A 49 3.02 -0.01 7.85
CA VAL A 49 4.12 0.04 8.83
C VAL A 49 3.59 -0.20 10.25
N ALA A 50 2.48 0.43 10.62
CA ALA A 50 1.84 0.24 11.93
C ALA A 50 1.38 -1.21 12.16
N LEU A 51 0.92 -1.90 11.12
CA LEU A 51 0.52 -3.32 11.17
C LEU A 51 1.72 -4.29 11.15
N SER A 52 2.85 -3.87 10.60
CA SER A 52 4.07 -4.69 10.47
C SER A 52 4.98 -4.60 11.69
N SER A 53 4.85 -3.54 12.49
CA SER A 53 5.54 -3.41 13.78
C SER A 53 4.72 -4.14 14.85
N PRO A 54 5.32 -5.00 15.70
CA PRO A 54 4.63 -5.46 16.91
C PRO A 54 4.28 -4.23 17.78
N PRO A 55 3.15 -4.25 18.52
CA PRO A 55 2.78 -3.16 19.40
C PRO A 55 3.89 -2.98 20.44
N VAL A 56 4.67 -1.90 20.33
CA VAL A 56 5.61 -1.52 21.38
C VAL A 56 4.76 -1.13 22.59
N PRO A 57 4.85 -1.85 23.73
CA PRO A 57 4.13 -1.46 24.93
C PRO A 57 4.69 -0.10 25.38
N ARG A 58 3.84 0.93 25.35
CA ARG A 58 4.18 2.21 25.98
C ARG A 58 4.26 1.95 27.49
N LYS A 59 5.46 2.07 28.03
CA LYS A 59 5.76 2.02 29.46
C LYS A 59 5.62 3.41 30.08
#